data_AF-A0A415E1C5-F1
#
_entry.id   AF-A0A415E1C5-F1
#
_cell.length_a   1.000
_cell.length_b   1.000
_cell.length_c   1.000
_cell.angle_alpha   90.00
_cell.angle_beta   90.00
_cell.angle_gamma   90.00
#
_symmetry.space_group_name_H-M   'P 1'
#
loop_
_entity.id
_entity.type
_entity.pdbx_description
1 polymer ?
#
loop_
_entity_poly.entity_id
_entity_poly.type
_entity_poly.pdbx_seq_one_letter_code
_entity_poly.pdbx_strand_id
1 'polypeptide(L)'
;MNSCPYLFQKGQEFFMRTTLLQRELILWLIFFLLVSATGTYYINHTPNDHPGMIRLHVIANSDSKEDQALKLAVRDGILEFMDGQDSIDDARQYINDNIDEIEQISEKIIEENGYDYPVRAKLGVSFIPQKSYEDLTLPAGNYEALKVTLGKGDGHNWWCVIFPQLCLVGKKDKKDKIILKSKVKEIMKKQLKKSSH
;
A
#
# COMPACT_ATOMS: atom_id res chain seq x y z
N MET A 1 -44.21 -12.76 -35.52
CA MET A 1 -43.56 -11.45 -35.31
C MET A 1 -44.47 -10.59 -34.45
N ASN A 2 -43.90 -9.80 -33.54
CA ASN A 2 -44.53 -8.75 -32.70
C ASN A 2 -44.76 -9.10 -31.22
N SER A 3 -43.67 -9.23 -30.47
CA SER A 3 -43.66 -9.14 -29.00
C SER A 3 -42.63 -8.11 -28.52
N CYS A 4 -42.59 -6.93 -29.14
CA CYS A 4 -41.71 -5.84 -28.73
C CYS A 4 -42.38 -4.43 -28.77
N PRO A 5 -43.52 -4.17 -28.10
CA PRO A 5 -43.92 -2.78 -27.81
C PRO A 5 -43.90 -2.43 -26.31
N TYR A 6 -44.00 -3.40 -25.41
CA TYR A 6 -44.33 -3.14 -23.99
C TYR A 6 -43.13 -2.66 -23.14
N LEU A 7 -41.91 -3.08 -23.48
CA LEU A 7 -40.69 -2.67 -22.77
C LEU A 7 -40.28 -1.22 -23.09
N PHE A 8 -40.60 -0.74 -24.29
CA PHE A 8 -40.30 0.63 -24.70
C PHE A 8 -41.20 1.67 -23.99
N GLN A 9 -42.44 1.29 -23.70
CA GLN A 9 -43.45 2.17 -23.10
C GLN A 9 -43.17 2.46 -21.62
N LYS A 10 -42.68 1.49 -20.84
CA LYS A 10 -42.28 1.69 -19.43
C LYS A 10 -41.05 2.59 -19.27
N GLY A 11 -40.11 2.57 -20.22
CA GLY A 11 -38.94 3.44 -20.21
C GLY A 11 -39.29 4.93 -20.43
N GLN A 12 -40.33 5.19 -21.23
CA GLN A 12 -40.80 6.55 -21.52
C GLN A 12 -41.59 7.18 -20.35
N GLU A 13 -42.39 6.40 -19.61
CA GLU A 13 -43.12 6.94 -18.44
C GLU A 13 -42.20 7.33 -17.28
N PHE A 14 -41.15 6.56 -17.04
CA PHE A 14 -40.14 6.88 -16.02
C PHE A 14 -39.41 8.19 -16.34
N PHE A 15 -39.12 8.43 -17.62
CA PHE A 15 -38.45 9.63 -18.11
C PHE A 15 -39.32 10.89 -18.02
N MET A 16 -40.65 10.76 -18.06
CA MET A 16 -41.58 11.90 -18.01
C MET A 16 -41.96 12.36 -16.59
N ARG A 17 -41.74 11.55 -15.55
CA ARG A 17 -42.09 11.92 -14.15
C ARG A 17 -40.96 12.59 -13.37
N THR A 18 -39.76 12.64 -13.92
CA THR A 18 -38.60 13.23 -13.24
C THR A 18 -38.45 14.70 -13.60
N THR A 19 -38.23 15.56 -12.60
CA THR A 19 -37.99 16.99 -12.83
C THR A 19 -36.64 17.17 -13.55
N LEU A 20 -36.48 18.28 -14.29
CA LEU A 20 -35.21 18.59 -14.97
C LEU A 20 -34.00 18.48 -14.01
N LEU A 21 -34.18 18.93 -12.77
CA LEU A 21 -33.17 18.84 -11.71
C LEU A 21 -32.85 17.39 -11.30
N GLN A 22 -33.85 16.51 -11.24
CA GLN A 22 -33.62 15.08 -10.99
C GLN A 22 -32.85 14.40 -12.13
N ARG A 23 -33.10 14.79 -13.38
CA ARG A 23 -32.38 14.25 -14.55
C ARG A 23 -30.92 14.68 -14.55
N GLU A 24 -30.63 15.95 -14.24
CA GLU A 24 -29.26 16.44 -14.07
C GLU A 24 -28.53 15.68 -12.95
N LEU A 25 -29.17 15.50 -11.79
CA LEU A 25 -28.57 14.75 -10.67
C LEU A 25 -28.25 13.28 -11.03
N ILE A 26 -29.12 12.62 -11.80
CA ILE A 26 -28.87 11.25 -12.27
C ILE A 26 -27.67 11.21 -13.22
N LEU A 27 -27.54 12.18 -14.13
CA LEU A 27 -26.39 12.26 -15.04
C LEU A 27 -25.08 12.49 -14.29
N TRP A 28 -25.07 13.40 -13.30
CA TRP A 28 -23.91 13.62 -12.45
C TRP A 28 -23.53 12.38 -11.63
N LEU A 29 -24.53 11.66 -11.10
CA LEU A 29 -24.29 10.41 -10.37
C LEU A 29 -23.68 9.33 -11.28
N ILE A 30 -24.22 9.15 -12.49
CA ILE A 30 -23.68 8.21 -13.47
C ILE A 30 -22.25 8.60 -13.88
N PHE A 31 -22.00 9.88 -14.14
CA PHE A 31 -20.66 10.38 -14.46
C PHE A 31 -19.67 10.12 -13.32
N PHE A 32 -20.05 10.42 -12.08
CA PHE A 32 -19.23 10.14 -10.90
C PHE A 32 -18.92 8.64 -10.76
N LEU A 33 -19.92 7.77 -10.96
CA LEU A 33 -19.71 6.32 -10.93
C LEU A 33 -18.75 5.87 -12.04
N LEU A 34 -18.88 6.37 -13.27
CA LEU A 34 -17.97 6.05 -14.38
C LEU A 34 -16.53 6.51 -14.12
N VAL A 35 -16.34 7.73 -13.61
CA VAL A 35 -15.03 8.26 -13.23
C VAL A 35 -14.42 7.44 -12.08
N SER A 36 -15.21 7.07 -11.07
CA SER A 36 -14.72 6.24 -9.97
C SER A 36 -14.31 4.84 -10.45
N ALA A 37 -15.12 4.21 -11.30
CA ALA A 37 -14.85 2.88 -11.85
C ALA A 37 -13.57 2.88 -12.70
N THR A 38 -13.44 3.84 -13.62
CA THR A 38 -12.22 4.00 -14.42
C THR A 38 -11.00 4.28 -13.54
N GLY A 39 -11.12 5.17 -12.55
CA GLY A 39 -10.05 5.43 -11.58
C GLY A 39 -9.58 4.17 -10.84
N THR A 40 -10.51 3.37 -10.32
CA THR A 40 -10.16 2.11 -9.66
C THR A 40 -9.52 1.09 -10.61
N TYR A 41 -9.98 1.03 -11.87
CA TYR A 41 -9.38 0.17 -12.90
C TYR A 41 -7.92 0.53 -13.17
N TYR A 42 -7.61 1.83 -13.34
CA TYR A 42 -6.24 2.31 -13.53
C TYR A 42 -5.34 1.98 -12.32
N ILE A 43 -5.83 2.19 -11.10
CA ILE A 43 -5.08 1.88 -9.87
C ILE A 43 -4.75 0.39 -9.80
N ASN A 44 -5.71 -0.48 -10.12
CA ASN A 44 -5.51 -1.93 -10.06
C ASN A 44 -4.63 -2.48 -11.19
N HIS A 45 -4.51 -1.77 -12.32
CA HIS A 45 -3.68 -2.15 -13.47
C HIS A 45 -2.39 -1.31 -13.59
N THR A 46 -1.99 -0.63 -12.52
CA THR A 46 -0.72 0.09 -12.54
C THR A 46 0.42 -0.93 -12.53
N PRO A 47 1.32 -0.93 -13.54
CA PRO A 47 2.43 -1.87 -13.58
C PRO A 47 3.41 -1.60 -12.42
N ASN A 48 3.97 -2.67 -11.86
CA ASN A 48 5.06 -2.56 -10.90
C ASN A 48 6.38 -2.35 -11.68
N ASP A 49 6.97 -1.16 -11.55
CA ASP A 49 8.21 -0.78 -12.23
C ASP A 49 9.43 -1.54 -11.67
N HIS A 50 9.30 -2.10 -10.45
CA HIS A 50 10.38 -2.75 -9.72
C HIS A 50 9.94 -4.11 -9.13
N PRO A 51 9.65 -5.13 -9.98
CA PRO A 51 9.08 -6.42 -9.57
C PRO A 51 10.01 -7.29 -8.71
N GLY A 52 11.26 -6.87 -8.49
CA GLY A 52 12.22 -7.57 -7.63
C GLY A 52 12.23 -7.11 -6.17
N MET A 53 11.30 -6.21 -5.78
CA MET A 53 11.23 -5.67 -4.43
C MET A 53 9.79 -5.51 -3.94
N ILE A 54 9.57 -5.72 -2.64
CA ILE A 54 8.33 -5.35 -1.95
C ILE A 54 8.69 -4.34 -0.86
N ARG A 55 8.00 -3.21 -0.83
CA ARG A 55 8.23 -2.11 0.12
C ARG A 55 7.30 -2.24 1.32
N LEU A 56 7.71 -1.74 2.47
CA LEU A 56 6.86 -1.62 3.66
C LEU A 56 6.64 -0.14 3.96
N HIS A 57 5.38 0.22 4.18
CA HIS A 57 4.96 1.54 4.55
C HIS A 57 4.07 1.50 5.77
N VAL A 58 4.64 1.81 6.93
CA VAL A 58 3.86 1.98 8.16
C VAL A 58 3.56 3.47 8.32
N ILE A 59 2.28 3.83 8.38
CA ILE A 59 1.81 5.20 8.55
C ILE A 59 1.34 5.37 9.98
N ALA A 60 1.98 6.29 10.71
CA ALA A 60 1.61 6.60 12.08
C ALA A 60 0.25 7.30 12.16
N ASN A 61 -0.39 7.20 13.32
CA ASN A 61 -1.62 7.92 13.61
C ASN A 61 -1.41 9.45 13.54
N SER A 62 -0.28 9.97 14.04
CA SER A 62 0.11 11.39 13.97
C SER A 62 1.63 11.60 13.93
N ASP A 63 2.06 12.87 13.94
CA ASP A 63 3.48 13.29 13.99
C ASP A 63 4.06 13.36 15.42
N SER A 64 3.30 12.99 16.44
CA SER A 64 3.79 12.95 17.83
C SER A 64 4.98 12.00 17.97
N LYS A 65 5.90 12.29 18.89
CA LYS A 65 7.09 11.44 19.08
C LYS A 65 6.69 10.01 19.45
N GLU A 66 5.61 9.88 20.19
CA GLU A 66 5.02 8.64 20.66
C GLU A 66 4.46 7.83 19.48
N ASP A 67 3.67 8.43 18.60
CA ASP A 67 3.12 7.75 17.42
C ASP A 67 4.23 7.39 16.42
N GLN A 68 5.27 8.23 16.32
CA GLN A 68 6.45 7.93 15.52
C GLN A 68 7.27 6.77 16.09
N ALA A 69 7.37 6.65 17.43
CA ALA A 69 8.01 5.51 18.09
C ALA A 69 7.19 4.22 17.94
N LEU A 70 5.86 4.32 18.12
CA LEU A 70 4.93 3.21 17.92
C LEU A 70 5.01 2.65 16.50
N LYS A 71 5.07 3.52 15.50
CA LYS A 71 5.30 3.16 14.09
C LYS A 71 6.59 2.34 13.88
N LEU A 72 7.67 2.67 14.60
CA LEU A 72 8.92 1.92 14.52
C LEU A 72 8.78 0.53 15.17
N ALA A 73 8.06 0.43 16.29
CA ALA A 73 7.79 -0.83 16.98
C ALA A 73 6.93 -1.76 16.11
N VAL A 74 5.83 -1.25 15.54
CA VAL A 74 4.95 -2.02 14.64
C VAL A 74 5.72 -2.52 13.43
N ARG A 75 6.54 -1.66 12.80
CA ARG A 75 7.43 -2.11 11.72
C ARG A 75 8.28 -3.29 12.18
N ASP A 76 8.97 -3.17 13.31
CA ASP A 76 9.94 -4.18 13.73
C ASP A 76 9.25 -5.53 13.93
N GLY A 77 8.05 -5.55 14.52
CA GLY A 77 7.23 -6.75 14.63
C GLY A 77 6.84 -7.34 13.27
N ILE A 78 6.43 -6.50 12.31
CA ILE A 78 6.11 -6.96 10.95
C ILE A 78 7.35 -7.53 10.25
N LEU A 79 8.51 -6.87 10.38
CA LEU A 79 9.75 -7.34 9.75
C LEU A 79 10.21 -8.69 10.33
N GLU A 80 10.03 -8.89 11.63
CA GLU A 80 10.28 -10.17 12.30
C GLU A 80 9.32 -11.26 11.80
N PHE A 81 8.03 -10.95 11.67
CA PHE A 81 7.03 -11.86 11.12
C PHE A 81 7.30 -12.23 9.66
N MET A 82 7.87 -11.31 8.89
CA MET A 82 8.22 -11.49 7.47
C MET A 82 9.58 -12.17 7.26
N ASP A 83 10.28 -12.61 8.31
CA ASP A 83 11.57 -13.29 8.18
C ASP A 83 11.44 -14.68 7.54
N GLY A 84 12.53 -15.14 6.92
CA GLY A 84 12.61 -16.48 6.32
C GLY A 84 12.04 -16.63 4.91
N GLN A 85 11.63 -15.54 4.24
CA GLN A 85 11.16 -15.62 2.84
C GLN A 85 12.35 -15.67 1.86
N ASP A 86 12.42 -16.72 1.05
CA ASP A 86 13.55 -16.98 0.15
C ASP A 86 13.42 -16.31 -1.22
N SER A 87 12.18 -16.05 -1.68
CA SER A 87 11.90 -15.39 -2.95
C SER A 87 10.85 -14.29 -2.81
N ILE A 88 10.77 -13.44 -3.83
CA ILE A 88 9.77 -12.36 -3.85
C ILE A 88 8.35 -12.89 -4.01
N ASP A 89 8.18 -13.99 -4.73
CA ASP A 89 6.87 -14.60 -4.95
C ASP A 89 6.38 -15.26 -3.66
N ASP A 90 7.28 -15.92 -2.92
CA ASP A 90 6.98 -16.45 -1.59
C ASP A 90 6.63 -15.33 -0.62
N ALA A 91 7.41 -14.25 -0.59
CA ALA A 91 7.12 -13.09 0.25
C ALA A 91 5.76 -12.45 -0.08
N ARG A 92 5.42 -12.33 -1.37
CA ARG A 92 4.11 -11.80 -1.81
C ARG A 92 2.97 -12.70 -1.36
N GLN A 93 3.11 -14.00 -1.59
CA GLN A 93 2.09 -14.98 -1.22
C GLN A 93 1.89 -14.99 0.30
N TYR A 94 3.00 -15.01 1.05
CA TYR A 94 2.98 -14.97 2.50
C TYR A 94 2.31 -13.71 3.04
N ILE A 95 2.54 -12.54 2.45
CA ILE A 95 1.83 -11.31 2.83
C ILE A 95 0.32 -11.48 2.60
N ASN A 96 -0.08 -11.91 1.40
CA ASN A 96 -1.50 -12.02 1.05
C ASN A 96 -2.25 -13.01 1.94
N ASP A 97 -1.62 -14.14 2.27
CA ASP A 97 -2.22 -15.19 3.10
C ASP A 97 -2.32 -14.78 4.57
N ASN A 98 -1.50 -13.81 5.01
CA ASN A 98 -1.37 -13.41 6.41
C ASN A 98 -1.63 -11.90 6.63
N ILE A 99 -2.41 -11.23 5.75
CA ILE A 99 -2.78 -9.82 5.94
C ILE A 99 -3.45 -9.60 7.30
N ASP A 100 -4.39 -10.47 7.66
CA ASP A 100 -5.12 -10.36 8.92
C ASP A 100 -4.20 -10.56 10.14
N GLU A 101 -3.20 -11.45 10.02
CA GLU A 101 -2.21 -11.66 11.09
C GLU A 101 -1.25 -10.47 11.23
N ILE A 102 -0.88 -9.83 10.11
CA ILE A 102 -0.11 -8.58 10.11
C ILE A 102 -0.88 -7.47 10.84
N GLU A 103 -2.19 -7.36 10.60
CA GLU A 103 -3.05 -6.43 11.35
C GLU A 103 -3.07 -6.77 12.83
N GLN A 104 -3.29 -8.04 13.20
CA GLN A 104 -3.33 -8.48 14.60
C GLN A 104 -2.01 -8.25 15.35
N ILE A 105 -0.86 -8.53 14.73
CA ILE A 105 0.46 -8.26 15.32
C ILE A 105 0.62 -6.77 15.58
N SER A 106 0.19 -5.94 14.62
CA SER A 106 0.26 -4.48 14.74
C SER A 106 -0.65 -3.98 15.87
N GLU A 107 -1.89 -4.46 15.94
CA GLU A 107 -2.86 -4.11 16.99
C GLU A 107 -2.34 -4.51 18.37
N LYS A 108 -1.80 -5.72 18.52
CA LYS A 108 -1.20 -6.17 19.77
C LYS A 108 -0.07 -5.24 20.24
N ILE A 109 0.81 -4.81 19.33
CA ILE A 109 1.89 -3.88 19.66
C ILE A 109 1.32 -2.52 20.10
N ILE A 110 0.26 -2.04 19.45
CA ILE A 110 -0.44 -0.79 19.80
C ILE A 110 -1.03 -0.88 21.20
N GLU A 111 -1.72 -1.97 21.52
CA GLU A 111 -2.30 -2.23 22.84
C GLU A 111 -1.23 -2.32 23.94
N GLU A 112 -0.14 -3.05 23.70
CA GLU A 112 0.99 -3.17 24.63
C GLU A 112 1.67 -1.81 24.91
N ASN A 113 1.58 -0.86 23.98
CA ASN A 113 2.08 0.51 24.14
C ASN A 113 1.03 1.48 24.71
N GLY A 114 -0.17 0.99 25.10
CA GLY A 114 -1.21 1.77 25.77
C GLY A 114 -2.14 2.55 24.84
N TYR A 115 -2.24 2.15 23.57
CA TYR A 115 -3.14 2.76 22.58
C TYR A 115 -4.19 1.75 22.09
N ASP A 116 -5.23 2.22 21.41
CA ASP A 116 -6.34 1.41 20.89
C ASP A 116 -6.64 1.71 19.41
N TYR A 117 -5.61 2.15 18.67
CA TYR A 117 -5.78 2.56 17.27
C TYR A 117 -6.17 1.37 16.39
N PRO A 118 -7.19 1.53 15.51
CA PRO A 118 -7.47 0.51 14.50
C PRO A 118 -6.30 0.40 13.53
N VAL A 119 -6.03 -0.80 13.05
CA VAL A 119 -5.02 -1.04 12.01
C VAL A 119 -5.69 -1.41 10.69
N ARG A 120 -5.07 -1.01 9.59
CA ARG A 120 -5.42 -1.51 8.26
C ARG A 120 -4.17 -1.82 7.45
N ALA A 121 -4.02 -3.06 7.02
CA ALA A 121 -2.98 -3.53 6.13
C ALA A 121 -3.53 -3.75 4.71
N LYS A 122 -2.73 -3.42 3.70
CA LYS A 122 -3.04 -3.72 2.30
C LYS A 122 -1.76 -3.87 1.49
N LEU A 123 -1.68 -4.94 0.70
CA LEU A 123 -0.69 -5.06 -0.35
C LEU A 123 -1.22 -4.44 -1.65
N GLY A 124 -0.39 -3.64 -2.33
CA GLY A 124 -0.75 -3.09 -3.63
C GLY A 124 0.36 -2.27 -4.25
N VAL A 125 0.15 -1.87 -5.50
CA VAL A 125 1.09 -0.99 -6.22
C VAL A 125 0.82 0.47 -5.85
N SER A 126 1.87 1.23 -5.58
CA SER A 126 1.78 2.66 -5.30
C SER A 126 3.03 3.39 -5.79
N PHE A 127 2.85 4.62 -6.24
CA PHE A 127 3.98 5.49 -6.59
C PHE A 127 4.73 5.89 -5.32
N ILE A 128 6.04 5.67 -5.33
CA ILE A 128 6.94 6.08 -4.25
C ILE A 128 7.95 7.07 -4.86
N PRO A 129 8.07 8.29 -4.31
CA PRO A 129 9.10 9.24 -4.75
C PRO A 129 10.49 8.70 -4.43
N GLN A 130 11.51 9.18 -5.12
CA GLN A 130 12.90 8.79 -4.89
C GLN A 130 13.25 8.85 -3.39
N LYS A 131 13.88 7.79 -2.87
CA LYS A 131 14.35 7.72 -1.49
C LYS A 131 15.85 7.46 -1.47
N SER A 132 16.58 8.40 -0.90
CA SER A 132 18.01 8.26 -0.64
C SER A 132 18.25 7.91 0.83
N TYR A 133 19.08 6.90 1.02
CA TYR A 133 19.58 6.39 2.28
C TYR A 133 21.11 6.45 2.25
N GLU A 134 21.77 6.26 3.40
CA GLU A 134 23.23 6.49 3.55
C GLU A 134 24.08 5.88 2.44
N ASP A 135 23.87 4.61 2.11
CA ASP A 135 24.65 3.88 1.09
C ASP A 135 23.85 3.50 -0.18
N LEU A 136 22.61 3.97 -0.30
CA LEU A 136 21.68 3.49 -1.33
C LEU A 136 20.63 4.54 -1.71
N THR A 137 20.46 4.79 -3.01
CA THR A 137 19.31 5.53 -3.52
C THR A 137 18.39 4.59 -4.31
N LEU A 138 17.11 4.59 -3.96
CA LEU A 138 16.05 3.94 -4.72
C LEU A 138 15.34 4.98 -5.60
N PRO A 139 15.18 4.73 -6.91
CA PRO A 139 14.59 5.69 -7.84
C PRO A 139 13.10 5.94 -7.56
N ALA A 140 12.54 7.01 -8.12
CA ALA A 140 11.10 7.19 -8.11
C ALA A 140 10.44 6.17 -9.06
N GLY A 141 9.26 5.66 -8.69
CA GLY A 141 8.54 4.69 -9.52
C GLY A 141 7.35 4.05 -8.80
N ASN A 142 6.63 3.18 -9.50
CA ASN A 142 5.58 2.35 -8.93
C ASN A 142 6.19 1.09 -8.33
N TYR A 143 5.94 0.87 -7.04
CA TYR A 143 6.41 -0.29 -6.30
C TYR A 143 5.23 -1.06 -5.73
N GLU A 144 5.36 -2.37 -5.67
CA GLU A 144 4.54 -3.18 -4.78
C GLU A 144 4.92 -2.86 -3.33
N ALA A 145 3.91 -2.50 -2.52
CA ALA A 145 4.10 -2.06 -1.15
C ALA A 145 3.01 -2.63 -0.24
N LEU A 146 3.45 -3.19 0.89
CA LEU A 146 2.58 -3.44 2.04
C LEU A 146 2.40 -2.11 2.79
N LYS A 147 1.19 -1.56 2.73
CA LYS A 147 0.79 -0.36 3.45
C LYS A 147 0.05 -0.76 4.73
N VAL A 148 0.56 -0.33 5.87
CA VAL A 148 -0.05 -0.52 7.19
C VAL A 148 -0.36 0.85 7.78
N THR A 149 -1.63 1.18 7.92
CA THR A 149 -2.10 2.44 8.50
C THR A 149 -2.49 2.23 9.95
N LEU A 150 -1.93 3.04 10.85
CA LEU A 150 -2.27 3.06 12.27
C LEU A 150 -3.23 4.23 12.53
N GLY A 151 -4.41 3.96 13.07
CA GLY A 151 -5.39 4.98 13.40
C GLY A 151 -5.80 5.82 12.20
N LYS A 152 -5.68 7.16 12.31
CA LYS A 152 -6.05 8.10 11.24
C LYS A 152 -5.07 8.12 10.07
N GLY A 153 -3.82 7.72 10.30
CA GLY A 153 -2.78 7.75 9.27
C GLY A 153 -2.31 9.16 8.90
N ASP A 154 -2.35 10.13 9.83
CA ASP A 154 -1.97 11.53 9.59
C ASP A 154 -0.47 11.79 9.83
N GLY A 155 0.29 10.78 10.26
CA GLY A 155 1.70 10.92 10.61
C GLY A 155 2.68 10.86 9.43
N HIS A 156 3.92 11.23 9.71
CA HIS A 156 5.00 11.27 8.73
C HIS A 156 5.30 9.90 8.13
N ASN A 157 5.50 9.94 6.81
CA ASN A 157 5.64 8.77 5.96
C ASN A 157 7.10 8.41 5.73
N TRP A 158 7.43 7.16 6.01
CA TRP A 158 8.76 6.62 5.83
C TRP A 158 8.66 5.16 5.41
N TRP A 159 9.63 4.69 4.62
CA TRP A 159 9.50 3.47 3.84
C TRP A 159 10.68 2.54 4.12
N CYS A 160 10.41 1.27 4.44
CA CYS A 160 11.40 0.19 4.41
C CYS A 160 11.24 -0.66 3.14
N VAL A 161 12.19 -1.56 2.89
CA VAL A 161 12.03 -2.69 1.96
C VAL A 161 11.77 -3.94 2.78
N ILE A 162 10.65 -4.61 2.54
CA ILE A 162 10.31 -5.90 3.17
C ILE A 162 11.01 -7.05 2.44
N PHE A 163 11.14 -6.97 1.11
CA PHE A 163 11.86 -7.95 0.32
C PHE A 163 12.77 -7.30 -0.74
N PRO A 164 14.07 -7.62 -0.77
CA PRO A 164 14.82 -8.30 0.29
C PRO A 164 14.79 -7.45 1.57
N GLN A 165 14.71 -8.09 2.75
CA GLN A 165 14.61 -7.38 4.02
C GLN A 165 15.72 -6.35 4.20
N LEU A 166 15.35 -5.08 4.09
CA LEU A 166 16.23 -3.93 4.26
C LEU A 166 15.41 -2.81 4.87
N CYS A 167 15.59 -2.57 6.15
CA CYS A 167 15.18 -1.31 6.73
C CYS A 167 16.40 -0.44 7.05
N LEU A 168 16.47 0.70 6.38
CA LEU A 168 17.60 1.63 6.40
C LEU A 168 17.44 2.73 7.46
N VAL A 169 16.43 2.61 8.32
CA VAL A 169 16.22 3.50 9.47
C VAL A 169 16.60 2.71 10.71
N GLY A 170 17.81 2.99 11.20
CA GLY A 170 18.67 2.04 11.90
C GLY A 170 18.20 1.51 13.26
N LYS A 171 18.68 0.30 13.55
CA LYS A 171 19.10 -0.08 14.91
C LYS A 171 20.44 0.58 15.18
N LYS A 172 20.54 1.34 16.27
CA LYS A 172 21.82 1.87 16.77
C LYS A 172 22.69 0.71 17.24
N ASP A 173 23.70 0.35 16.46
CA ASP A 173 24.84 -0.42 16.96
C ASP A 173 25.93 0.55 17.43
N LYS A 174 26.79 0.09 18.37
CA LYS A 174 27.87 0.86 19.03
C LYS A 174 28.91 1.52 18.08
N LYS A 175 28.74 1.45 16.75
CA LYS A 175 29.64 1.97 15.71
C LYS A 175 28.92 2.65 14.52
N ASP A 176 27.66 3.06 14.67
CA ASP A 176 26.94 3.93 13.70
C ASP A 176 27.10 3.54 12.22
N LYS A 177 26.92 2.25 11.87
CA LYS A 177 26.91 1.83 10.47
C LYS A 177 26.02 0.61 10.23
N ILE A 178 24.94 0.80 9.47
CA ILE A 178 24.11 -0.32 8.98
C ILE A 178 24.88 -1.00 7.86
N ILE A 179 25.53 -2.12 8.15
CA ILE A 179 26.24 -2.90 7.13
C ILE A 179 25.20 -3.72 6.36
N LEU A 180 24.87 -3.30 5.13
CA LEU A 180 24.17 -4.19 4.20
C LEU A 180 24.97 -5.49 4.09
N LYS A 181 24.37 -6.63 4.48
CA LYS A 181 24.97 -7.94 4.24
C LYS A 181 25.36 -8.04 2.76
N SER A 182 26.53 -8.60 2.46
CA SER A 182 27.09 -8.69 1.11
C SER A 182 26.09 -9.24 0.09
N LYS A 183 25.34 -10.27 0.46
CA LYS A 183 24.27 -10.90 -0.34
C LYS A 183 23.17 -9.93 -0.75
N VAL A 184 22.77 -9.03 0.17
CA VAL A 184 21.70 -8.07 -0.08
C VAL A 184 22.17 -6.93 -0.99
N LYS A 185 23.42 -6.48 -0.82
CA LYS A 185 24.06 -5.49 -1.70
C LYS A 185 24.17 -6.00 -3.14
N GLU A 186 24.48 -7.29 -3.33
CA GLU A 186 24.51 -7.92 -4.65
C GLU A 186 23.13 -8.02 -5.30
N ILE A 187 22.12 -8.46 -4.53
CA ILE A 187 20.72 -8.52 -5.00
C ILE A 187 20.28 -7.12 -5.45
N MET A 188 20.51 -6.09 -4.63
CA MET A 188 20.13 -4.72 -4.98
C MET A 188 20.86 -4.17 -6.20
N LYS A 189 22.18 -4.40 -6.33
CA LYS A 189 22.92 -3.99 -7.53
C LYS A 189 22.38 -4.67 -8.79
N LYS A 190 21.99 -5.94 -8.70
CA LYS A 190 21.40 -6.69 -9.81
C LYS A 190 20.01 -6.14 -10.19
N GLN A 191 19.18 -5.80 -9.20
CA GLN A 191 17.85 -5.24 -9.41
C GLN A 191 17.90 -3.83 -10.00
N LEU A 192 18.75 -2.94 -9.45
CA LEU A 192 18.91 -1.57 -9.95
C LEU A 192 19.42 -1.50 -11.40
N LYS A 193 20.33 -2.42 -11.79
CA LYS A 193 20.80 -2.54 -13.17
C LYS A 193 19.72 -3.03 -14.14
N LYS A 194 18.77 -3.83 -13.66
CA LYS A 194 17.69 -4.39 -14.50
C LYS A 194 16.57 -3.35 -14.73
N SER A 195 16.39 -2.39 -13.83
CA SER A 195 15.42 -1.30 -13.97
C SER A 195 15.94 -0.08 -14.76
N SER A 196 17.23 -0.05 -15.11
CA SER A 196 17.87 1.06 -15.86
C SER A 196 18.03 0.77 -17.37
N HIS A 197 17.45 -0.32 -17.85
CA HIS A 197 17.43 -0.75 -19.25
C HIS A 197 15.98 -1.01 -19.66
#